data_AF-A0A2U2Z083-F1
#
_entry.id   AF-A0A2U2Z083-F1
#
_cell.length_a   1.000
_cell.length_b   1.000
_cell.length_c   1.000
_cell.angle_alpha   90.00
_cell.angle_beta   90.00
_cell.angle_gamma   90.00
#
_symmetry.space_group_name_H-M   'P 1'
#
loop_
_entity.id
_entity.type
_entity.pdbx_description
1 polymer ?
#
loop_
_entity_poly.entity_id
_entity_poly.type
_entity_poly.pdbx_seq_one_letter_code
_entity_poly.pdbx_strand_id
1 'polypeptide(L)'
;MDTKHCAVDGWVDAIPTPGPRGTATFDLIVRPADIDTVDEDAPDTVVTCTSGDPRITHELLTGIQPGDLLRATGTLVQPQTPGEPARLTVDALEVLDTALIPVLRDMVMDRYGYYCVIYNADTDAVPVFTALGQWVGLADNPDAIATLIDIHERVTGGDA
;
A
#
# COMPACT_ATOMS: atom_id res chain seq x y z
N MET A 1 7.40 -29.98 -12.74
CA MET A 1 7.40 -28.52 -12.51
C MET A 1 8.65 -27.99 -13.15
N ASP A 2 8.52 -27.11 -14.13
CA ASP A 2 9.66 -26.37 -14.63
C ASP A 2 9.92 -25.20 -13.66
N THR A 3 11.16 -25.07 -13.21
CA THR A 3 11.56 -24.05 -12.25
C THR A 3 12.71 -23.26 -12.85
N LYS A 4 12.53 -21.95 -12.97
CA LYS A 4 13.51 -21.06 -13.58
C LYS A 4 13.92 -20.00 -12.56
N HIS A 5 15.22 -19.82 -12.38
CA HIS A 5 15.72 -18.63 -11.69
C HIS A 5 15.70 -17.46 -12.67
N CYS A 6 14.97 -16.41 -12.35
CA CYS A 6 14.83 -15.24 -13.22
C CYS A 6 14.57 -13.96 -12.41
N ALA A 7 14.83 -12.83 -13.06
CA ALA A 7 14.37 -11.52 -12.62
C ALA A 7 13.08 -11.16 -13.36
N VAL A 8 12.14 -10.58 -12.63
CA VAL A 8 10.84 -10.10 -13.12
C VAL A 8 10.67 -8.66 -12.67
N ASP A 9 10.43 -7.78 -13.62
CA ASP A 9 10.12 -6.38 -13.35
C ASP A 9 8.60 -6.20 -13.40
N GLY A 10 8.01 -5.51 -12.42
CA GLY A 10 6.58 -5.30 -12.37
C GLY A 10 6.15 -4.31 -11.31
N TRP A 11 4.92 -3.82 -11.44
CA TRP A 11 4.31 -2.91 -10.47
C TRP A 11 3.62 -3.70 -9.36
N VAL A 12 3.75 -3.24 -8.13
CA VAL A 12 3.03 -3.82 -6.98
C VAL A 12 1.54 -3.55 -7.11
N ASP A 13 0.72 -4.61 -7.18
CA ASP A 13 -0.73 -4.51 -7.35
C ASP A 13 -1.42 -3.96 -6.09
N ALA A 14 -1.07 -4.50 -4.93
CA ALA A 14 -1.71 -4.20 -3.65
C ALA A 14 -0.69 -4.20 -2.50
N ILE A 15 -1.11 -3.74 -1.32
CA ILE A 15 -0.22 -3.62 -0.16
C ILE A 15 0.35 -5.02 0.17
N PRO A 16 1.68 -5.18 0.25
CA PRO A 16 2.27 -6.46 0.65
C PRO A 16 1.74 -6.92 2.00
N THR A 17 1.37 -8.19 2.07
CA THR A 17 0.72 -8.79 3.24
C THR A 17 1.68 -9.71 3.99
N PRO A 18 1.62 -9.74 5.33
CA PRO A 18 2.37 -10.71 6.10
C PRO A 18 1.82 -12.12 5.87
N GLY A 19 2.72 -13.04 5.55
CA GLY A 19 2.43 -14.45 5.37
C GLY A 19 2.81 -15.31 6.60
N PRO A 20 2.47 -16.60 6.57
CA PRO A 20 2.78 -17.51 7.67
C PRO A 20 4.29 -17.67 7.84
N ARG A 21 4.73 -17.87 9.10
CA ARG A 21 6.14 -18.14 9.44
C ARG A 21 7.12 -17.02 9.08
N GLY A 22 6.66 -15.77 9.12
CA GLY A 22 7.52 -14.59 8.89
C GLY A 22 7.84 -14.33 7.42
N THR A 23 7.00 -14.86 6.51
CA THR A 23 7.07 -14.51 5.10
C THR A 23 6.29 -13.23 4.82
N ALA A 24 6.49 -12.65 3.63
CA ALA A 24 5.61 -11.65 3.05
C ALA A 24 5.15 -12.10 1.67
N THR A 25 3.92 -11.74 1.30
CA THR A 25 3.29 -12.03 0.02
C THR A 25 2.83 -10.76 -0.66
N PHE A 26 3.04 -10.67 -1.97
CA PHE A 26 2.63 -9.54 -2.80
C PHE A 26 2.45 -10.01 -4.24
N ASP A 27 1.65 -9.30 -5.01
CA ASP A 27 1.42 -9.59 -6.42
C ASP A 27 2.10 -8.51 -7.29
N LEU A 28 2.76 -8.95 -8.36
CA LEU A 28 3.34 -8.06 -9.37
C LEU A 28 2.51 -8.11 -10.65
N ILE A 29 2.14 -6.94 -11.14
CA ILE A 29 1.61 -6.73 -12.48
C ILE A 29 2.80 -6.57 -13.42
N VAL A 30 3.03 -7.59 -14.25
CA VAL A 30 4.14 -7.64 -15.21
C VAL A 30 3.60 -7.29 -16.58
N ARG A 31 4.09 -6.19 -17.14
CA ARG A 31 3.82 -5.85 -18.53
C ARG A 31 4.75 -6.63 -19.45
N PRO A 32 4.27 -6.99 -20.66
CA PRO A 32 5.14 -7.51 -21.70
C PRO A 32 6.27 -6.53 -21.98
N ALA A 33 7.51 -7.03 -22.12
CA ALA A 33 8.71 -6.21 -22.28
C ALA A 33 8.75 -5.43 -23.62
N ASP A 34 7.81 -5.70 -24.53
CA ASP A 34 7.82 -5.17 -25.89
C ASP A 34 6.41 -4.70 -26.27
N ILE A 35 5.99 -3.58 -25.67
CA ILE A 35 4.67 -2.97 -25.89
C ILE A 35 4.41 -2.70 -27.39
N ASP A 36 5.46 -2.50 -28.19
CA ASP A 36 5.36 -2.22 -29.62
C ASP A 36 5.18 -3.47 -30.50
N THR A 37 5.47 -4.68 -29.99
CA THR A 37 5.36 -5.94 -30.75
C THR A 37 4.28 -6.88 -30.23
N VAL A 38 3.75 -6.58 -29.05
CA VAL A 38 2.67 -7.31 -28.41
C VAL A 38 1.35 -6.63 -28.79
N ASP A 39 0.31 -7.43 -29.03
CA ASP A 39 -1.04 -6.91 -29.26
C ASP A 39 -1.42 -5.93 -28.13
N GLU A 40 -1.99 -4.77 -28.47
CA GLU A 40 -2.39 -3.74 -27.48
C GLU A 40 -3.40 -4.31 -26.46
N ASP A 41 -4.09 -5.40 -26.85
CA ASP A 41 -5.03 -6.18 -26.02
C ASP A 41 -4.38 -7.33 -25.23
N ALA A 42 -3.05 -7.52 -25.27
CA ALA A 42 -2.42 -8.58 -24.50
C ALA A 42 -2.54 -8.32 -23.00
N PRO A 43 -3.05 -9.29 -22.22
CA PRO A 43 -3.32 -9.05 -20.81
C PRO A 43 -2.02 -8.91 -20.02
N ASP A 44 -2.00 -7.96 -19.09
CA ASP A 44 -1.00 -7.89 -18.04
C ASP A 44 -0.94 -9.23 -17.29
N THR A 45 0.27 -9.69 -16.98
CA THR A 45 0.47 -10.97 -16.29
C THR A 45 0.65 -10.72 -14.79
N VAL A 46 -0.19 -11.35 -13.97
CA VAL A 46 -0.03 -11.31 -12.51
C VAL A 46 0.92 -12.42 -12.05
N VAL A 47 1.95 -12.05 -11.30
CA VAL A 47 2.90 -12.98 -10.68
C VAL A 47 2.81 -12.86 -9.16
N THR A 48 2.35 -13.95 -8.52
CA THR A 48 2.27 -14.02 -7.06
C THR A 48 3.64 -14.30 -6.47
N CYS A 49 4.14 -13.34 -5.69
CA CYS A 49 5.47 -13.37 -5.10
C CYS A 49 5.41 -13.71 -3.61
N THR A 50 6.43 -14.41 -3.13
CA THR A 50 6.60 -14.69 -1.70
C THR A 50 8.07 -14.60 -1.34
N SER A 51 8.40 -13.92 -0.24
CA SER A 51 9.74 -13.95 0.34
C SER A 51 9.70 -14.39 1.79
N GLY A 52 10.71 -15.15 2.21
CA GLY A 52 11.00 -15.46 3.60
C GLY A 52 12.32 -14.89 4.08
N ASP A 53 13.03 -14.10 3.25
CA ASP A 53 14.23 -13.40 3.68
C ASP A 53 13.82 -12.28 4.64
N PRO A 54 14.33 -12.23 5.89
CA PRO A 54 13.91 -11.23 6.86
C PRO A 54 14.11 -9.78 6.43
N ARG A 55 15.12 -9.49 5.60
CA ARG A 55 15.37 -8.13 5.08
C ARG A 55 14.34 -7.75 4.03
N ILE A 56 14.06 -8.67 3.10
CA ILE A 56 13.05 -8.46 2.05
C ILE A 56 11.66 -8.36 2.68
N THR A 57 11.33 -9.26 3.62
CA THR A 57 10.07 -9.20 4.38
C THR A 57 9.92 -7.87 5.11
N HIS A 58 10.97 -7.36 5.75
CA HIS A 58 10.90 -6.06 6.42
C HIS A 58 10.56 -4.95 5.43
N GLU A 59 11.31 -4.86 4.33
CA GLU A 59 11.11 -3.84 3.30
C GLU A 59 9.70 -3.90 2.69
N LEU A 60 9.22 -5.09 2.34
CA LEU A 60 7.86 -5.29 1.81
C LEU A 60 6.79 -4.77 2.77
N LEU A 61 6.96 -5.03 4.07
CA LEU A 61 5.96 -4.71 5.07
C LEU A 61 6.02 -3.26 5.56
N THR A 62 7.13 -2.55 5.39
CA THR A 62 7.30 -1.18 5.94
C THR A 62 7.58 -0.11 4.90
N GLY A 63 8.23 -0.46 3.78
CA GLY A 63 8.67 0.49 2.75
C GLY A 63 7.82 0.46 1.49
N ILE A 64 7.61 -0.72 0.91
CA ILE A 64 7.07 -0.90 -0.45
C ILE A 64 5.60 -0.53 -0.59
N GLN A 65 5.22 0.38 -1.48
CA GLN A 65 3.82 0.76 -1.69
C GLN A 65 3.20 0.09 -2.93
N PRO A 66 1.86 -0.03 -2.99
CA PRO A 66 1.17 -0.29 -4.25
C PRO A 66 1.58 0.74 -5.29
N GLY A 67 1.86 0.28 -6.51
CA GLY A 67 2.36 1.11 -7.61
C GLY A 67 3.88 1.30 -7.65
N ASP A 68 4.64 0.86 -6.64
CA ASP A 68 6.11 0.81 -6.76
C ASP A 68 6.49 -0.15 -7.90
N LEU A 69 7.46 0.25 -8.71
CA LEU A 69 8.06 -0.60 -9.73
C LEU A 69 9.22 -1.36 -9.11
N LEU A 70 9.12 -2.68 -9.06
CA LEU A 70 10.12 -3.54 -8.45
C LEU A 70 10.76 -4.46 -9.48
N ARG A 71 12.02 -4.79 -9.25
CA ARG A 71 12.69 -5.97 -9.80
C ARG A 71 12.77 -7.05 -8.74
N ALA A 72 11.97 -8.09 -8.91
CA ALA A 72 11.99 -9.27 -8.06
C ALA A 72 12.80 -10.39 -8.73
N THR A 73 13.83 -10.88 -8.06
CA THR A 73 14.64 -12.00 -8.52
C THR A 73 14.40 -13.21 -7.63
N GLY A 74 14.28 -14.38 -8.26
CA GLY A 74 14.07 -15.61 -7.51
C GLY A 74 13.71 -16.81 -8.38
N THR A 75 13.13 -17.83 -7.73
CA THR A 75 12.72 -19.06 -8.40
C THR A 75 11.25 -19.00 -8.81
N LEU A 76 11.03 -18.88 -10.12
CA LEU A 76 9.71 -18.89 -10.74
C LEU A 76 9.24 -20.32 -10.99
N VAL A 77 8.00 -20.59 -10.59
CA VAL A 77 7.27 -21.82 -10.84
C VAL A 77 6.09 -21.48 -11.73
N GLN A 78 6.09 -22.02 -12.96
CA GLN A 78 4.95 -21.86 -13.86
C GLN A 78 3.78 -22.75 -13.43
N PRO A 79 2.54 -22.23 -13.53
CA PRO A 79 1.34 -22.99 -13.22
C PRO A 79 1.14 -24.10 -14.25
N GLN A 80 0.74 -25.29 -13.80
CA GLN A 80 0.44 -26.41 -14.70
C GLN A 80 -0.98 -26.32 -15.28
N THR A 81 -1.87 -25.59 -14.60
CA THR A 81 -3.26 -25.37 -15.00
C THR A 81 -3.39 -23.97 -15.62
N PRO A 82 -4.01 -23.84 -16.81
CA PRO A 82 -4.37 -22.55 -17.36
C PRO A 82 -5.27 -21.77 -16.39
N GLY A 83 -4.92 -20.52 -16.08
CA GLY A 83 -5.69 -19.63 -15.21
C GLY A 83 -5.22 -19.54 -13.76
N GLU A 84 -4.25 -20.37 -13.33
CA GLU A 84 -3.53 -20.14 -12.07
C GLU A 84 -2.43 -19.09 -12.28
N PRO A 85 -2.13 -18.22 -11.28
CA PRO A 85 -1.04 -17.26 -11.39
C PRO A 85 0.32 -17.97 -11.29
N ALA A 86 1.31 -17.41 -11.98
CA ALA A 86 2.70 -17.85 -11.79
C ALA A 86 3.18 -17.48 -10.39
N ARG A 87 4.03 -18.34 -9.79
CA ARG A 87 4.52 -18.13 -8.42
C ARG A 87 6.02 -17.90 -8.41
N LEU A 88 6.47 -16.83 -7.76
CA LEU A 88 7.87 -16.48 -7.62
C LEU A 88 8.28 -16.49 -6.14
N THR A 89 9.24 -17.34 -5.79
CA THR A 89 9.90 -17.27 -4.48
C THR A 89 11.08 -16.32 -4.58
N VAL A 90 10.97 -15.14 -3.96
CA VAL A 90 11.89 -14.01 -4.10
C VAL A 90 13.06 -14.12 -3.13
N ASP A 91 14.28 -14.08 -3.67
CA ASP A 91 15.54 -14.10 -2.93
C ASP A 91 16.35 -12.80 -3.04
N ALA A 92 16.00 -11.92 -4.00
CA ALA A 92 16.51 -10.56 -4.07
C ALA A 92 15.43 -9.60 -4.60
N LEU A 93 15.42 -8.38 -4.08
CA LEU A 93 14.45 -7.33 -4.40
C LEU A 93 15.16 -6.00 -4.60
N GLU A 94 14.81 -5.28 -5.67
CA GLU A 94 15.27 -3.93 -5.97
C GLU A 94 14.07 -3.04 -6.30
N VAL A 95 14.05 -1.82 -5.74
CA VAL A 95 13.05 -0.78 -6.08
C VAL A 95 13.59 0.02 -7.25
N LEU A 96 12.92 -0.04 -8.39
CA LEU A 96 13.30 0.66 -9.61
C LEU A 96 12.64 2.05 -9.70
N ASP A 97 11.40 2.16 -9.24
CA ASP A 97 10.66 3.42 -9.16
C ASP A 97 9.63 3.37 -8.01
N THR A 98 9.30 4.53 -7.43
CA THR A 98 8.38 4.64 -6.29
C THR A 98 7.07 5.29 -6.71
N ALA A 99 5.95 4.79 -6.19
CA ALA A 99 4.64 5.36 -6.43
C ALA A 99 4.58 6.84 -6.02
N LEU A 100 4.06 7.69 -6.91
CA LEU A 100 3.95 9.14 -6.68
C LEU A 100 3.03 9.51 -5.51
N ILE A 101 2.05 8.65 -5.20
CA ILE A 101 1.11 8.85 -4.10
C ILE A 101 1.17 7.59 -3.23
N PRO A 102 1.69 7.67 -1.99
CA PRO A 102 1.66 6.54 -1.09
C PRO A 102 0.20 6.20 -0.77
N VAL A 103 -0.17 4.92 -0.86
CA VAL A 103 -1.44 4.44 -0.32
C VAL A 103 -1.40 4.66 1.19
N LEU A 104 -2.42 5.33 1.73
CA LEU A 104 -2.56 5.51 3.18
C LEU A 104 -2.76 4.12 3.80
N ARG A 105 -1.68 3.53 4.31
CA ARG A 105 -1.66 2.18 4.89
C ARG A 105 -2.44 2.05 6.19
N ASP A 106 -2.84 3.18 6.81
CA ASP A 106 -3.33 3.21 8.19
C ASP A 106 -3.97 4.56 8.56
N MET A 107 -4.32 4.70 9.84
CA MET A 107 -4.64 5.96 10.47
C MET A 107 -3.51 7.00 10.35
N VAL A 108 -3.75 8.11 9.65
CA VAL A 108 -2.84 9.26 9.56
C VAL A 108 -3.28 10.36 10.50
N MET A 109 -2.36 10.82 11.35
CA MET A 109 -2.60 12.03 12.15
C MET A 109 -2.10 13.27 11.40
N ASP A 110 -2.97 14.26 11.22
CA ASP A 110 -2.61 15.58 10.69
C ASP A 110 -2.97 16.69 11.70
N ARG A 111 -2.40 17.88 11.53
CA ARG A 111 -2.52 18.99 12.48
C ARG A 111 -3.15 20.22 11.82
N TYR A 112 -4.29 20.63 12.37
CA TYR A 112 -5.04 21.83 12.03
C TYR A 112 -4.83 22.87 13.15
N GLY A 113 -3.66 23.51 13.19
CA GLY A 113 -3.34 24.50 14.20
C GLY A 113 -3.28 23.92 15.63
N TYR A 114 -4.26 24.25 16.47
CA TYR A 114 -4.40 23.68 17.83
C TYR A 114 -5.14 22.33 17.84
N TYR A 115 -5.59 21.85 16.69
CA TYR A 115 -6.32 20.59 16.58
C TYR A 115 -5.48 19.51 15.88
N CYS A 116 -5.72 18.26 16.26
CA CYS A 116 -5.19 17.09 15.60
C CYS A 116 -6.37 16.27 15.05
N VAL A 117 -6.23 15.74 13.84
CA VAL A 117 -7.24 14.91 13.18
C VAL A 117 -6.66 13.56 12.81
N ILE A 118 -7.48 12.53 12.77
CA ILE A 118 -7.06 11.18 12.38
C ILE A 118 -7.82 10.76 11.11
N TYR A 119 -7.15 10.68 9.98
CA TYR A 119 -7.70 10.10 8.76
C TYR A 119 -7.58 8.60 8.82
N ASN A 120 -8.67 7.87 8.63
CA ASN A 120 -8.66 6.42 8.52
C ASN A 120 -9.11 6.05 7.10
N ALA A 121 -8.33 5.22 6.40
CA ALA A 121 -8.67 4.79 5.04
C ALA A 121 -9.99 4.00 4.97
N ASP A 122 -10.42 3.37 6.07
CA ASP A 122 -11.64 2.57 6.14
C ASP A 122 -12.92 3.39 6.39
N THR A 123 -12.80 4.68 6.71
CA THR A 123 -13.97 5.52 7.00
C THR A 123 -13.73 6.99 6.69
N ASP A 124 -14.74 7.64 6.09
CA ASP A 124 -14.71 9.08 5.89
C ASP A 124 -14.81 9.85 7.22
N ALA A 125 -15.29 9.21 8.30
CA ALA A 125 -15.44 9.88 9.58
C ALA A 125 -14.08 10.21 10.20
N VAL A 126 -13.87 11.48 10.57
CA VAL A 126 -12.58 12.00 11.04
C VAL A 126 -12.66 12.38 12.52
N PRO A 127 -12.04 11.60 13.42
CA PRO A 127 -11.86 11.99 14.82
C PRO A 127 -11.04 13.28 14.95
N VAL A 128 -11.52 14.23 15.74
CA VAL A 128 -10.85 15.52 16.00
C VAL A 128 -10.56 15.66 17.49
N PHE A 129 -9.33 16.08 17.79
CA PHE A 129 -8.83 16.32 19.14
C PHE A 129 -8.17 17.70 19.21
N THR A 130 -8.02 18.26 20.41
CA THR A 130 -7.05 19.33 20.64
C THR A 130 -5.64 18.76 20.64
N ALA A 131 -4.63 19.62 20.49
CA ALA A 131 -3.23 19.23 20.52
C ALA A 131 -2.77 18.66 21.89
N LEU A 132 -3.56 18.89 22.94
CA LEU A 132 -3.37 18.29 24.27
C LEU A 132 -4.10 16.94 24.41
N GLY A 133 -4.73 16.45 23.35
CA GLY A 133 -5.43 15.17 23.31
C GLY A 133 -6.86 15.23 23.86
N GLN A 134 -7.46 16.41 24.03
CA GLN A 134 -8.86 16.50 24.45
C GLN A 134 -9.76 16.19 23.26
N TRP A 135 -10.75 15.33 23.46
CA TRP A 135 -11.75 15.00 22.44
C TRP A 135 -12.58 16.23 22.06
N VAL A 136 -12.65 16.52 20.76
CA VAL A 136 -13.49 17.60 20.20
C VAL A 136 -14.77 17.03 19.60
N GLY A 137 -14.65 15.94 18.82
CA GLY A 137 -15.78 15.30 18.17
C GLY A 137 -15.37 14.42 16.99
N LEU A 138 -16.38 13.92 16.28
CA LEU A 138 -16.23 13.15 15.06
C LEU A 138 -16.85 13.96 13.91
N ALA A 139 -16.06 14.32 12.90
CA ALA A 139 -16.57 14.93 11.68
C ALA A 139 -17.02 13.83 10.71
N ASP A 140 -18.12 14.04 9.98
CA ASP A 140 -18.67 13.02 9.07
C ASP A 140 -17.76 12.76 7.85
N ASN A 141 -16.96 13.75 7.46
CA ASN A 141 -15.98 13.72 6.37
C ASN A 141 -14.91 14.80 6.58
N PRO A 142 -13.81 14.80 5.80
CA PRO A 142 -12.76 15.82 5.90
C PRO A 142 -13.25 17.26 5.74
N ASP A 143 -14.25 17.52 4.90
CA ASP A 143 -14.78 18.86 4.66
C ASP A 143 -15.55 19.41 5.88
N ALA A 144 -16.07 18.52 6.73
CA ALA A 144 -16.81 18.89 7.95
C ALA A 144 -15.91 19.25 9.15
N ILE A 145 -14.59 19.03 9.06
CA ILE A 145 -13.64 19.28 10.16
C ILE A 145 -13.69 20.75 10.63
N ALA A 146 -13.64 21.69 9.69
CA ALA A 146 -13.66 23.12 10.02
C ALA A 146 -14.94 23.54 10.75
N THR A 147 -16.09 23.01 10.32
CA THR A 147 -17.39 23.29 10.96
C THR A 147 -17.42 22.74 12.38
N LEU A 148 -16.89 21.54 12.61
CA LEU A 148 -16.82 20.94 13.95
C LEU A 148 -15.92 21.76 14.89
N ILE A 149 -14.77 22.23 14.41
CA ILE A 149 -13.87 23.11 15.16
C ILE A 149 -14.57 24.42 15.51
N ASP A 150 -15.21 25.08 14.55
CA ASP A 150 -15.95 26.33 14.79
C ASP A 150 -17.04 26.17 15.87
N ILE A 151 -17.76 25.05 15.86
CA ILE A 151 -18.77 24.74 16.88
C ILE A 151 -18.10 24.58 18.25
N HIS A 152 -17.01 23.82 18.32
CA HIS A 152 -16.28 23.60 19.57
C HIS A 152 -15.81 24.93 20.16
N GLU A 153 -15.19 25.80 19.36
CA GLU A 153 -14.66 27.09 19.82
C GLU A 153 -15.76 28.04 20.27
N ARG A 154 -16.93 28.05 19.65
CA ARG A 154 -18.07 28.85 20.13
C ARG A 154 -18.59 28.35 21.48
N VAL A 155 -18.54 27.04 21.71
CA VAL A 155 -19.03 26.42 22.95
C VAL A 155 -18.02 26.56 24.09
N THR A 156 -16.72 26.46 23.81
CA THR A 156 -15.66 26.47 24.83
C THR A 156 -14.97 27.84 25.00
N GLY A 157 -14.99 28.69 23.98
CA GLY A 157 -14.42 30.04 23.98
C GLY A 157 -15.38 31.14 24.43
N GLY A 158 -16.60 30.80 24.86
CA GLY A 158 -17.64 31.74 25.28
C GLY A 158 -17.48 32.37 26.67
N ASP A 159 -16.33 32.20 27.33
CA ASP A 159 -16.04 32.73 28.68
C ASP A 159 -14.70 33.51 28.70
N ALA A 160 -14.59 34.52 27.84
CA ALA A 160 -13.53 35.54 27.88
C ALA A 160 -14.10 36.95 27.90
#